data_AF-A0A9D9PW71-F1
#
_entry.id   AF-A0A9D9PW71-F1
#
_cell.length_a   1.000
_cell.length_b   1.000
_cell.length_c   1.000
_cell.angle_alpha   90.00
_cell.angle_beta   90.00
_cell.angle_gamma   90.00
#
_symmetry.space_group_name_H-M   'P 1'
#
loop_
_entity.id
_entity.type
_entity.pdbx_description
1 polymer ?
#
loop_
_entity_poly.entity_id
_entity_poly.type
_entity_poly.pdbx_seq_one_letter_code
_entity_poly.pdbx_strand_id
1 'polypeptide(L)'
;MARQEVGRILEAAAAGSAFEIGTLQRIVAGMAKSILSGDDLLVHALIDDDAVYDLSRHMANTAVFAIKIGHGAGCRTEELPWLGLAACLHDVGMTIVPKEILDKPGALTADETTLVRQHPERGFRILQSLGAAFEWLANVALQEHEREDGSGYPKALREDEIHEYAKIVSLADAYESLTHFRPYRAKRSAFDAVKDLITTQRARFPDSALKGLIRGLSTFPVGSHVRLNSMEIARIVATNPAFPLRPVIQIVAGPRGERLASPRRIDLSTNTLLYVTEACSGKILR
;
A
#
# COMPACT_ATOMS: atom_id res chain seq x y z
N MET A 1 -7.01 -10.85 -13.60
CA MET A 1 -7.65 -12.00 -12.92
C MET A 1 -8.13 -11.64 -11.52
N ALA A 2 -7.24 -11.28 -10.58
CA ALA A 2 -7.64 -10.95 -9.20
C ALA A 2 -8.72 -9.86 -9.12
N ARG A 3 -8.50 -8.70 -9.78
CA ARG A 3 -9.49 -7.61 -9.87
C ARG A 3 -10.89 -8.08 -10.30
N GLN A 4 -10.97 -8.86 -11.38
CA GLN A 4 -12.26 -9.37 -11.89
C GLN A 4 -12.95 -10.30 -10.89
N GLU A 5 -12.19 -11.18 -10.25
CA GLU A 5 -12.71 -12.11 -9.26
C GLU A 5 -13.17 -11.40 -7.98
N VAL A 6 -12.42 -10.41 -7.51
CA VAL A 6 -12.83 -9.54 -6.41
C VAL A 6 -14.11 -8.78 -6.79
N GLY A 7 -14.19 -8.23 -8.00
CA GLY A 7 -15.39 -7.55 -8.50
C GLY A 7 -16.64 -8.44 -8.43
N ARG A 8 -16.53 -9.69 -8.88
CA ARG A 8 -17.61 -10.69 -8.79
C ARG A 8 -18.04 -10.96 -7.35
N ILE A 9 -17.09 -11.02 -6.40
CA ILE A 9 -17.39 -11.21 -4.97
C ILE A 9 -18.08 -9.97 -4.40
N LEU A 10 -17.61 -8.77 -4.74
CA LEU A 10 -18.22 -7.51 -4.32
C LEU A 10 -19.66 -7.38 -4.81
N GLU A 11 -19.93 -7.76 -6.07
CA GLU A 11 -21.30 -7.78 -6.63
C GLU A 11 -22.21 -8.74 -5.86
N ALA A 12 -21.74 -9.96 -5.57
CA ALA A 12 -22.51 -10.94 -4.80
C ALA A 12 -22.77 -10.45 -3.36
N ALA A 13 -21.75 -9.89 -2.70
CA ALA A 13 -21.87 -9.32 -1.36
C ALA A 13 -22.85 -8.13 -1.30
N ALA A 14 -22.78 -7.22 -2.29
CA ALA A 14 -23.72 -6.11 -2.42
C ALA A 14 -25.17 -6.58 -2.61
N ALA A 15 -25.37 -7.68 -3.35
CA ALA A 15 -26.67 -8.31 -3.55
C ALA A 15 -27.15 -9.17 -2.36
N GLY A 16 -26.34 -9.29 -1.29
CA GLY A 16 -26.63 -10.19 -0.16
C GLY A 16 -26.68 -11.67 -0.56
N SER A 17 -26.06 -12.04 -1.68
CA SER A 17 -26.02 -13.39 -2.20
C SER A 17 -24.83 -14.17 -1.66
N ALA A 18 -24.97 -15.47 -1.51
CA ALA A 18 -23.85 -16.34 -1.14
C ALA A 18 -22.76 -16.31 -2.22
N PHE A 19 -21.50 -16.37 -1.80
CA PHE A 19 -20.35 -16.41 -2.70
C PHE A 19 -19.26 -17.35 -2.18
N GLU A 20 -18.50 -17.90 -3.12
CA GLU A 20 -17.36 -18.77 -2.86
C GLU A 20 -16.04 -18.06 -3.20
N ILE A 21 -14.99 -18.37 -2.44
CA ILE A 21 -13.67 -17.76 -2.59
C ILE A 21 -12.59 -18.71 -3.15
N GLY A 22 -12.96 -19.95 -3.51
CA GLY A 22 -12.00 -20.97 -3.97
C GLY A 22 -11.22 -20.56 -5.23
N THR A 23 -11.84 -19.83 -6.15
CA THR A 23 -11.16 -19.29 -7.34
C THR A 23 -10.20 -18.16 -6.95
N LEU A 24 -10.63 -17.23 -6.08
CA LEU A 24 -9.75 -16.20 -5.53
C LEU A 24 -8.53 -16.78 -4.82
N GLN A 25 -8.71 -17.81 -3.97
CA GLN A 25 -7.61 -18.50 -3.29
C GLN A 25 -6.53 -19.00 -4.26
N ARG A 26 -6.94 -19.63 -5.39
CA ARG A 26 -6.01 -20.10 -6.42
C ARG A 26 -5.28 -18.95 -7.11
N ILE A 27 -6.00 -17.86 -7.43
CA ILE A 27 -5.40 -16.67 -8.05
C ILE A 27 -4.35 -16.06 -7.11
N VAL A 28 -4.69 -15.88 -5.83
CA VAL A 28 -3.78 -15.29 -4.85
C VAL A 28 -2.56 -16.17 -4.60
N ALA A 29 -2.71 -17.51 -4.56
CA ALA A 29 -1.56 -18.41 -4.49
C ALA A 29 -0.61 -18.22 -5.70
N GLY A 30 -1.16 -18.01 -6.89
CA GLY A 30 -0.39 -17.64 -8.09
C GLY A 30 0.30 -16.27 -7.95
N MET A 31 -0.39 -15.27 -7.41
CA MET A 31 0.19 -13.94 -7.13
C MET A 31 1.37 -14.03 -6.18
N ALA A 32 1.24 -14.79 -5.08
CA ALA A 32 2.31 -15.00 -4.12
C ALA A 32 3.55 -15.62 -4.78
N LYS A 33 3.36 -16.67 -5.59
CA LYS A 33 4.45 -17.28 -6.36
C LYS A 33 5.10 -16.28 -7.32
N SER A 34 4.30 -15.46 -8.01
CA SER A 34 4.80 -14.44 -8.93
C SER A 34 5.68 -13.41 -8.21
N ILE A 35 5.23 -12.89 -7.07
CA ILE A 35 5.94 -11.86 -6.30
C ILE A 35 7.25 -12.40 -5.70
N LEU A 36 7.28 -13.69 -5.35
CA LEU A 36 8.50 -14.34 -4.87
C LEU A 36 9.51 -14.60 -6.00
N SER A 37 9.03 -14.73 -7.23
CA SER A 37 9.86 -15.04 -8.40
C SER A 37 10.35 -13.80 -9.14
N GLY A 38 9.78 -12.63 -8.87
CA GLY A 38 10.13 -11.38 -9.51
C GLY A 38 9.17 -10.23 -9.16
N ASP A 39 9.43 -9.06 -9.73
CA ASP A 39 8.72 -7.82 -9.40
C ASP A 39 7.69 -7.41 -10.45
N ASP A 40 7.45 -8.18 -11.51
CA ASP A 40 6.55 -7.80 -12.60
C ASP A 40 5.15 -7.44 -12.11
N LEU A 41 4.56 -8.28 -11.24
CA LEU A 41 3.24 -8.01 -10.67
C LEU A 41 3.24 -6.77 -9.76
N LEU A 42 4.34 -6.53 -9.05
CA LEU A 42 4.51 -5.32 -8.24
C LEU A 42 4.62 -4.07 -9.12
N VAL A 43 5.40 -4.13 -10.18
CA VAL A 43 5.53 -3.03 -11.15
C VAL A 43 4.19 -2.72 -11.77
N HIS A 44 3.40 -3.74 -12.15
CA HIS A 44 2.04 -3.55 -12.64
C HIS A 44 1.17 -2.85 -11.59
N ALA A 45 1.14 -3.32 -10.35
CA ALA A 45 0.36 -2.67 -9.29
C ALA A 45 0.80 -1.23 -8.99
N LEU A 46 2.07 -0.87 -9.19
CA LEU A 46 2.58 0.49 -8.99
C LEU A 46 2.16 1.47 -10.10
N ILE A 47 1.88 0.98 -11.31
CA ILE A 47 1.52 1.80 -12.47
C ILE A 47 0.03 1.71 -12.84
N ASP A 48 -0.72 0.81 -12.20
CA ASP A 48 -2.15 0.57 -12.42
C ASP A 48 -3.00 1.70 -11.82
N ASP A 49 -2.89 2.88 -12.41
CA ASP A 49 -3.50 4.13 -11.96
C ASP A 49 -4.44 4.69 -13.05
N ASP A 50 -5.74 4.42 -12.89
CA ASP A 50 -6.81 5.00 -13.71
C ASP A 50 -7.33 6.30 -13.09
N ALA A 51 -7.89 7.19 -13.91
CA ALA A 51 -8.55 8.43 -13.45
C ALA A 51 -9.89 8.22 -12.72
N VAL A 52 -10.30 6.97 -12.51
CA VAL A 52 -11.56 6.58 -11.86
C VAL A 52 -11.25 5.57 -10.76
N TYR A 53 -11.78 5.82 -9.56
CA TYR A 53 -11.63 4.90 -8.44
C TYR A 53 -12.40 3.59 -8.70
N ASP A 54 -11.76 2.45 -8.40
CA ASP A 54 -12.35 1.12 -8.52
C ASP A 54 -11.93 0.30 -7.28
N LEU A 55 -12.92 -0.04 -6.45
CA LEU A 55 -12.72 -0.80 -5.21
C LEU A 55 -12.09 -2.18 -5.47
N SER A 56 -12.48 -2.86 -6.55
CA SER A 56 -11.93 -4.18 -6.89
C SER A 56 -10.47 -4.11 -7.29
N ARG A 57 -10.06 -3.01 -7.95
CA ARG A 57 -8.66 -2.74 -8.30
C ARG A 57 -7.86 -2.38 -7.06
N HIS A 58 -8.40 -1.51 -6.21
CA HIS A 58 -7.80 -1.16 -4.93
C HIS A 58 -7.45 -2.41 -4.12
N MET A 59 -8.44 -3.28 -3.87
CA MET A 59 -8.23 -4.50 -3.08
C MET A 59 -7.24 -5.48 -3.73
N ALA A 60 -7.22 -5.57 -5.06
CA ALA A 60 -6.24 -6.40 -5.78
C ALA A 60 -4.81 -5.83 -5.67
N ASN A 61 -4.65 -4.52 -5.78
CA ASN A 61 -3.36 -3.84 -5.62
C ASN A 61 -2.87 -3.94 -4.16
N THR A 62 -3.75 -3.70 -3.19
CA THR A 62 -3.48 -3.88 -1.76
C THR A 62 -2.97 -5.30 -1.48
N ALA A 63 -3.51 -6.34 -2.13
CA ALA A 63 -3.00 -7.69 -2.01
C ALA A 63 -1.58 -7.89 -2.56
N VAL A 64 -1.25 -7.29 -3.69
CA VAL A 64 0.12 -7.31 -4.23
C VAL A 64 1.09 -6.66 -3.25
N PHE A 65 0.74 -5.49 -2.71
CA PHE A 65 1.58 -4.79 -1.74
C PHE A 65 1.69 -5.56 -0.43
N ALA A 66 0.58 -6.08 0.11
CA ALA A 66 0.57 -6.86 1.34
C ALA A 66 1.48 -8.09 1.24
N ILE A 67 1.41 -8.85 0.15
CA ILE A 67 2.30 -10.01 -0.08
C ILE A 67 3.76 -9.58 -0.09
N LYS A 68 4.09 -8.51 -0.84
CA LYS A 68 5.47 -8.03 -0.95
C LYS A 68 6.00 -7.51 0.39
N ILE A 69 5.18 -6.75 1.12
CA ILE A 69 5.49 -6.23 2.47
C ILE A 69 5.68 -7.39 3.44
N GLY A 70 4.74 -8.34 3.48
CA GLY A 70 4.80 -9.51 4.36
C GLY A 70 6.05 -10.34 4.12
N HIS A 71 6.43 -10.58 2.86
CA HIS A 71 7.68 -11.26 2.54
C HIS A 71 8.90 -10.50 3.08
N GLY A 72 8.96 -9.18 2.86
CA GLY A 72 10.06 -8.34 3.39
C GLY A 72 10.08 -8.23 4.92
N ALA A 73 8.92 -8.40 5.56
CA ALA A 73 8.73 -8.40 7.02
C ALA A 73 9.13 -9.74 7.66
N GLY A 74 9.32 -10.79 6.86
CA GLY A 74 9.74 -12.12 7.32
C GLY A 74 8.60 -13.13 7.50
N CYS A 75 7.40 -12.87 6.96
CA CYS A 75 6.34 -13.89 6.89
C CYS A 75 6.83 -15.11 6.13
N ARG A 76 6.40 -16.30 6.57
CA ARG A 76 6.77 -17.54 5.90
C ARG A 76 6.10 -17.61 4.54
N THR A 77 6.76 -18.25 3.58
CA THR A 77 6.28 -18.34 2.20
C THR A 77 4.87 -18.94 2.10
N GLU A 78 4.57 -19.92 2.95
CA GLU A 78 3.25 -20.56 3.05
C GLU A 78 2.14 -19.66 3.62
N GLU A 79 2.49 -18.56 4.31
CA GLU A 79 1.54 -17.60 4.89
C GLU A 79 1.12 -16.53 3.87
N LEU A 80 1.97 -16.24 2.89
CA LEU A 80 1.75 -15.16 1.91
C LEU A 80 0.45 -15.30 1.11
N PRO A 81 0.01 -16.49 0.67
CA PRO A 81 -1.29 -16.64 0.03
C PRO A 81 -2.47 -16.27 0.94
N TRP A 82 -2.37 -16.54 2.24
CA TRP A 82 -3.42 -16.21 3.22
C TRP A 82 -3.47 -14.71 3.51
N LEU A 83 -2.29 -14.08 3.65
CA LEU A 83 -2.18 -12.63 3.76
C LEU A 83 -2.74 -11.91 2.52
N GLY A 84 -2.40 -12.39 1.33
CA GLY A 84 -2.95 -11.85 0.08
C GLY A 84 -4.46 -12.03 -0.04
N LEU A 85 -5.00 -13.16 0.45
CA LEU A 85 -6.43 -13.42 0.44
C LEU A 85 -7.17 -12.45 1.37
N ALA A 86 -6.61 -12.20 2.55
CA ALA A 86 -7.13 -11.20 3.48
C ALA A 86 -7.13 -9.80 2.87
N ALA A 87 -6.03 -9.41 2.23
CA ALA A 87 -5.94 -8.14 1.53
C ALA A 87 -6.95 -8.02 0.36
N CYS A 88 -7.23 -9.10 -0.38
CA CYS A 88 -8.24 -9.07 -1.45
C CYS A 88 -9.68 -8.92 -0.94
N LEU A 89 -9.94 -9.09 0.36
CA LEU A 89 -11.29 -9.11 0.94
C LEU A 89 -11.48 -8.13 2.12
N HIS A 90 -10.43 -7.41 2.51
CA HIS A 90 -10.39 -6.49 3.65
C HIS A 90 -11.58 -5.50 3.62
N ASP A 91 -11.71 -4.81 2.50
CA ASP A 91 -12.70 -3.78 2.24
C ASP A 91 -14.06 -4.29 1.72
N VAL A 92 -14.39 -5.59 1.82
CA VAL A 92 -15.65 -6.13 1.25
C VAL A 92 -16.90 -5.45 1.84
N GLY A 93 -16.80 -4.93 3.07
CA GLY A 93 -17.84 -4.14 3.72
C GLY A 93 -18.17 -2.82 3.02
N MET A 94 -17.28 -2.30 2.16
CA MET A 94 -17.52 -1.07 1.40
C MET A 94 -18.66 -1.19 0.39
N THR A 95 -19.07 -2.42 0.05
CA THR A 95 -20.24 -2.72 -0.79
C THR A 95 -21.56 -2.17 -0.27
N ILE A 96 -21.65 -1.89 1.04
CA ILE A 96 -22.85 -1.32 1.66
C ILE A 96 -22.88 0.22 1.62
N VAL A 97 -21.78 0.86 1.26
CA VAL A 97 -21.69 2.32 1.19
C VAL A 97 -22.25 2.78 -0.17
N PRO A 98 -23.22 3.71 -0.19
CA PRO A 98 -23.77 4.25 -1.43
C PRO A 98 -22.69 4.79 -2.38
N LYS A 99 -22.84 4.50 -3.67
CA LYS A 99 -21.88 4.90 -4.70
C LYS A 99 -21.69 6.41 -4.77
N GLU A 100 -22.75 7.17 -4.50
CA GLU A 100 -22.74 8.63 -4.46
C GLU A 100 -21.81 9.18 -3.38
N ILE A 101 -21.59 8.43 -2.29
CA ILE A 101 -20.64 8.77 -1.22
C ILE A 101 -19.22 8.38 -1.62
N LEU A 102 -19.04 7.20 -2.21
CA LEU A 102 -17.72 6.71 -2.65
C LEU A 102 -17.11 7.56 -3.77
N ASP A 103 -17.95 8.00 -4.70
CA ASP A 103 -17.52 8.79 -5.87
C ASP A 103 -17.59 10.30 -5.61
N LYS A 104 -17.95 10.72 -4.39
CA LYS A 104 -18.14 12.13 -4.04
C LYS A 104 -16.85 12.93 -4.25
N PRO A 105 -16.87 13.99 -5.08
CA PRO A 105 -15.73 14.90 -5.16
C PRO A 105 -15.69 15.80 -3.91
N GLY A 106 -14.61 15.71 -3.14
CA GLY A 106 -14.38 16.55 -1.95
C GLY A 106 -14.59 15.83 -0.62
N ALA A 107 -14.71 16.60 0.46
CA ALA A 107 -14.80 16.06 1.81
C ALA A 107 -16.18 15.43 2.08
N LEU A 108 -16.17 14.31 2.81
CA LEU A 108 -17.38 13.69 3.34
C LEU A 108 -17.96 14.51 4.50
N THR A 109 -19.27 14.49 4.66
CA THR A 109 -19.94 14.99 5.87
C THR A 109 -19.62 14.08 7.07
N ALA A 110 -19.96 14.52 8.29
CA ALA A 110 -19.79 13.69 9.48
C ALA A 110 -20.61 12.39 9.41
N ASP A 111 -21.83 12.46 8.86
CA ASP A 111 -22.70 11.30 8.71
C ASP A 111 -22.19 10.34 7.63
N GLU A 112 -21.75 10.87 6.49
CA GLU A 112 -21.11 10.08 5.42
C GLU A 112 -19.84 9.40 5.93
N THR A 113 -19.02 10.12 6.70
CA THR A 113 -17.82 9.57 7.34
C THR A 113 -18.17 8.45 8.32
N THR A 114 -19.23 8.64 9.11
CA THR A 114 -19.70 7.62 10.06
C THR A 114 -20.16 6.37 9.33
N LEU A 115 -20.87 6.51 8.21
CA LEU A 115 -21.32 5.39 7.40
C LEU A 115 -20.13 4.64 6.79
N VAL A 116 -19.16 5.35 6.22
CA VAL A 116 -17.94 4.74 5.68
C VAL A 116 -17.21 3.99 6.80
N ARG A 117 -17.04 4.56 7.99
CA ARG A 117 -16.33 3.91 9.11
C ARG A 117 -16.99 2.65 9.66
N GLN A 118 -18.21 2.32 9.23
CA GLN A 118 -18.87 1.06 9.59
C GLN A 118 -18.47 -0.11 8.68
N HIS A 119 -17.77 0.12 7.56
CA HIS A 119 -17.40 -0.96 6.64
C HIS A 119 -16.61 -2.11 7.28
N PRO A 120 -15.74 -1.94 8.30
CA PRO A 120 -15.02 -3.09 8.87
C PRO A 120 -15.96 -4.05 9.59
N GLU A 121 -16.93 -3.51 10.35
CA GLU A 121 -17.95 -4.32 11.03
C GLU A 121 -18.89 -5.01 10.04
N ARG A 122 -19.15 -4.37 8.89
CA ARG A 122 -19.98 -4.93 7.83
C ARG A 122 -19.24 -6.02 7.08
N GLY A 123 -17.97 -5.79 6.75
CA GLY A 123 -17.07 -6.76 6.15
C GLY A 123 -16.94 -8.00 7.01
N PHE A 124 -16.77 -7.83 8.33
CA PHE A 124 -16.79 -8.93 9.30
C PHE A 124 -18.06 -9.79 9.17
N ARG A 125 -19.25 -9.19 9.18
CA ARG A 125 -20.53 -9.92 9.06
C ARG A 125 -20.67 -10.63 7.71
N ILE A 126 -20.24 -9.98 6.62
CA ILE A 126 -20.26 -10.57 5.28
C ILE A 126 -19.35 -11.80 5.24
N LEU A 127 -18.13 -11.69 5.75
CA LEU A 127 -17.14 -12.77 5.69
C LEU A 127 -17.44 -13.92 6.66
N GLN A 128 -18.17 -13.67 7.75
CA GLN A 128 -18.68 -14.75 8.62
C GLN A 128 -19.58 -15.75 7.87
N SER A 129 -20.26 -15.32 6.80
CA SER A 129 -21.09 -16.21 5.99
C SER A 129 -20.32 -17.32 5.26
N LEU A 130 -18.99 -17.18 5.13
CA LEU A 130 -18.10 -18.20 4.57
C LEU A 130 -17.91 -19.42 5.50
N GLY A 131 -18.34 -19.30 6.76
CA GLY A 131 -18.27 -20.37 7.77
C GLY A 131 -17.04 -20.30 8.67
N ALA A 132 -17.03 -21.14 9.71
CA ALA A 132 -16.07 -21.08 10.82
C ALA A 132 -14.59 -21.20 10.39
N ALA A 133 -14.31 -21.88 9.28
CA ALA A 133 -12.95 -21.99 8.74
C ALA A 133 -12.35 -20.64 8.28
N PHE A 134 -13.18 -19.63 8.08
CA PHE A 134 -12.79 -18.29 7.62
C PHE A 134 -13.06 -17.19 8.66
N GLU A 135 -13.25 -17.55 9.93
CA GLU A 135 -13.43 -16.56 11.00
C GLU A 135 -12.22 -15.61 11.14
N TRP A 136 -11.00 -16.14 10.94
CA TRP A 136 -9.78 -15.34 10.93
C TRP A 136 -9.83 -14.24 9.86
N LEU A 137 -10.39 -14.54 8.68
CA LEU A 137 -10.49 -13.61 7.56
C LEU A 137 -11.48 -12.48 7.88
N ALA A 138 -12.61 -12.81 8.50
CA ALA A 138 -13.56 -11.82 9.00
C ALA A 138 -12.91 -10.90 10.04
N ASN A 139 -12.13 -11.47 10.98
CA ASN A 139 -11.41 -10.68 11.98
C ASN A 139 -10.37 -9.74 11.35
N VAL A 140 -9.69 -10.15 10.29
CA VAL A 140 -8.75 -9.26 9.58
C VAL A 140 -9.46 -8.07 8.97
N ALA A 141 -10.59 -8.28 8.28
CA ALA A 141 -11.40 -7.18 7.74
C ALA A 141 -11.91 -6.25 8.85
N LEU A 142 -12.34 -6.80 10.00
CA LEU A 142 -12.76 -5.97 11.15
C LEU A 142 -11.66 -5.05 11.67
N GLN A 143 -10.40 -5.49 11.58
CA GLN A 143 -9.27 -4.88 12.26
C GLN A 143 -8.34 -4.10 11.31
N GLU A 144 -8.64 -4.01 10.02
CA GLU A 144 -7.77 -3.35 9.02
C GLU A 144 -7.51 -1.87 9.33
N HIS A 145 -8.45 -1.22 10.04
CA HIS A 145 -8.34 0.17 10.47
C HIS A 145 -7.83 0.35 11.91
N GLU A 146 -7.47 -0.74 12.59
CA GLU A 146 -6.79 -0.70 13.88
C GLU A 146 -5.32 -0.27 13.71
N ARG A 147 -4.74 0.38 14.72
CA ARG A 147 -3.38 0.92 14.69
C ARG A 147 -2.68 0.56 15.98
N GLU A 148 -1.40 0.22 15.95
CA GLU A 148 -0.70 -0.27 17.15
C GLU A 148 -0.68 0.74 18.31
N ASP A 149 -0.74 2.03 18.00
CA ASP A 149 -0.85 3.11 18.98
C ASP A 149 -2.27 3.28 19.59
N GLY A 150 -3.25 2.46 19.17
CA GLY A 150 -4.65 2.51 19.60
C GLY A 150 -5.47 3.66 19.01
N SER A 151 -4.93 4.40 18.03
CA SER A 151 -5.67 5.49 17.36
C SER A 151 -6.66 5.01 16.30
N GLY A 152 -6.70 3.69 16.05
CA GLY A 152 -7.53 3.04 15.05
C GLY A 152 -8.99 2.86 15.46
N TYR A 153 -9.73 2.12 14.63
CA TYR A 153 -11.14 1.81 14.82
C TYR A 153 -11.46 0.44 14.15
N PRO A 154 -12.57 -0.23 14.49
CA PRO A 154 -13.68 0.20 15.36
C PRO A 154 -13.46 0.02 16.87
N LYS A 155 -12.53 -0.84 17.30
CA LYS A 155 -12.33 -1.22 18.70
C LYS A 155 -11.14 -0.52 19.38
N ALA A 156 -10.32 0.21 18.62
CA ALA A 156 -9.13 0.90 19.13
C ALA A 156 -8.12 -0.06 19.79
N LEU A 157 -7.94 -1.22 19.14
CA LEU A 157 -7.02 -2.27 19.57
C LEU A 157 -5.57 -1.79 19.52
N ARG A 158 -4.71 -2.37 20.35
CA ARG A 158 -3.29 -2.03 20.44
C ARG A 158 -2.43 -3.25 20.19
N GLU A 159 -1.27 -3.03 19.56
CA GLU A 159 -0.18 -4.00 19.47
C GLU A 159 -0.67 -5.45 19.24
N ASP A 160 -0.51 -6.35 20.20
CA ASP A 160 -0.81 -7.79 20.08
C ASP A 160 -2.29 -8.15 20.05
N GLU A 161 -3.20 -7.19 20.31
CA GLU A 161 -4.64 -7.38 20.15
C GLU A 161 -5.05 -7.41 18.67
N ILE A 162 -4.21 -6.87 17.78
CA ILE A 162 -4.45 -6.79 16.35
C ILE A 162 -3.88 -8.03 15.66
N HIS A 163 -4.71 -8.70 14.86
CA HIS A 163 -4.34 -9.84 14.04
C HIS A 163 -3.15 -9.48 13.14
N GLU A 164 -2.15 -10.37 13.07
CA GLU A 164 -0.90 -10.11 12.34
C GLU A 164 -1.11 -9.71 10.87
N TYR A 165 -2.01 -10.40 10.16
CA TYR A 165 -2.40 -10.03 8.80
C TYR A 165 -3.09 -8.67 8.73
N ALA A 166 -3.94 -8.30 9.69
CA ALA A 166 -4.58 -6.98 9.72
C ALA A 166 -3.53 -5.86 9.82
N LYS A 167 -2.46 -6.05 10.62
CA LYS A 167 -1.37 -5.08 10.71
C LYS A 167 -0.67 -4.84 9.36
N ILE A 168 -0.44 -5.90 8.59
CA ILE A 168 0.24 -5.79 7.29
C ILE A 168 -0.72 -5.26 6.21
N VAL A 169 -1.96 -5.75 6.19
CA VAL A 169 -3.02 -5.27 5.27
C VAL A 169 -3.28 -3.78 5.47
N SER A 170 -3.38 -3.34 6.73
CA SER A 170 -3.49 -1.93 7.11
C SER A 170 -2.40 -1.05 6.52
N LEU A 171 -1.14 -1.48 6.62
CA LEU A 171 -0.01 -0.74 6.04
C LEU A 171 -0.05 -0.76 4.50
N ALA A 172 -0.42 -1.89 3.90
CA ALA A 172 -0.54 -2.04 2.46
C ALA A 172 -1.65 -1.17 1.87
N ASP A 173 -2.82 -1.13 2.51
CA ASP A 173 -3.93 -0.24 2.15
C ASP A 173 -3.49 1.22 2.27
N ALA A 174 -2.89 1.61 3.40
CA ALA A 174 -2.42 2.97 3.58
C ALA A 174 -1.44 3.39 2.46
N TYR A 175 -0.52 2.51 2.08
CA TYR A 175 0.41 2.75 0.97
C TYR A 175 -0.33 2.85 -0.37
N GLU A 176 -1.16 1.86 -0.73
CA GLU A 176 -1.91 1.84 -1.99
C GLU A 176 -2.74 3.12 -2.13
N SER A 177 -3.48 3.43 -1.07
CA SER A 177 -4.27 4.63 -0.97
C SER A 177 -3.42 5.86 -1.24
N LEU A 178 -2.26 6.00 -0.59
CA LEU A 178 -1.38 7.18 -0.76
C LEU A 178 -0.87 7.36 -2.19
N THR A 179 -0.59 6.27 -2.91
CA THR A 179 0.04 6.31 -4.24
C THR A 179 -0.91 6.27 -5.43
N HIS A 180 -2.18 5.89 -5.23
CA HIS A 180 -3.18 5.79 -6.30
C HIS A 180 -4.21 6.91 -6.27
N PHE A 181 -4.90 7.09 -7.40
CA PHE A 181 -6.01 8.03 -7.51
C PHE A 181 -7.08 7.80 -6.42
N ARG A 182 -7.58 8.92 -5.88
CA ARG A 182 -8.76 9.01 -5.01
C ARG A 182 -9.58 10.25 -5.41
N PRO A 183 -10.92 10.19 -5.42
CA PRO A 183 -11.76 11.32 -5.86
C PRO A 183 -11.53 12.62 -5.09
N TYR A 184 -11.13 12.51 -3.82
CA TYR A 184 -11.02 13.62 -2.87
C TYR A 184 -9.58 14.07 -2.59
N ARG A 185 -8.55 13.47 -3.21
CA ARG A 185 -7.16 13.89 -2.98
C ARG A 185 -6.21 13.59 -4.14
N ALA A 186 -5.18 14.43 -4.27
CA ALA A 186 -4.07 14.18 -5.17
C ALA A 186 -3.26 12.96 -4.72
N LYS A 187 -2.79 12.18 -5.70
CA LYS A 187 -1.84 11.08 -5.48
C LYS A 187 -0.50 11.61 -5.00
N ARG A 188 0.17 10.85 -4.13
CA ARG A 188 1.54 11.12 -3.70
C ARG A 188 2.51 10.25 -4.48
N SER A 189 3.77 10.69 -4.58
CA SER A 189 4.82 9.82 -5.10
C SER A 189 5.04 8.64 -4.15
N ALA A 190 5.52 7.51 -4.66
CA ALA A 190 5.91 6.37 -3.82
C ALA A 190 6.91 6.76 -2.73
N PHE A 191 7.85 7.67 -3.06
CA PHE A 191 8.79 8.23 -2.09
C PHE A 191 8.09 8.97 -0.96
N ASP A 192 7.19 9.90 -1.28
CA ASP A 192 6.46 10.68 -0.28
C ASP A 192 5.55 9.81 0.58
N ALA A 193 4.93 8.80 -0.03
CA ALA A 193 4.09 7.83 0.69
C ALA A 193 4.90 7.04 1.71
N VAL A 194 6.02 6.42 1.31
CA VAL A 194 6.88 5.68 2.25
C VAL A 194 7.44 6.61 3.30
N LYS A 195 7.93 7.80 2.93
CA LYS A 195 8.46 8.79 3.87
C LYS A 195 7.43 9.11 4.95
N ASP A 196 6.20 9.44 4.57
CA ASP A 196 5.11 9.73 5.51
C ASP A 196 4.81 8.55 6.44
N LEU A 197 4.76 7.33 5.90
CA LEU A 197 4.50 6.12 6.67
C LEU A 197 5.60 5.83 7.72
N ILE A 198 6.87 6.04 7.38
CA ILE A 198 7.99 5.73 8.28
C ILE A 198 8.42 6.88 9.19
N THR A 199 8.02 8.12 8.90
CA THR A 199 8.35 9.28 9.75
C THR A 199 7.16 9.79 10.55
N THR A 200 6.03 10.01 9.90
CA THR A 200 4.86 10.67 10.52
C THR A 200 3.92 9.65 11.14
N GLN A 201 3.74 8.51 10.48
CA GLN A 201 2.77 7.48 10.88
C GLN A 201 3.42 6.26 11.53
N ARG A 202 4.72 6.33 11.87
CA ARG A 202 5.51 5.19 12.33
C ARG A 202 4.86 4.43 13.50
N ALA A 203 4.33 5.15 14.49
CA ALA A 203 3.74 4.57 15.70
C ALA A 203 2.48 3.73 15.44
N ARG A 204 1.89 3.85 14.25
CA ARG A 204 0.64 3.18 13.89
C ARG A 204 0.82 1.75 13.41
N PHE A 205 2.03 1.37 13.00
CA PHE A 205 2.30 0.12 12.30
C PHE A 205 3.50 -0.59 12.93
N PRO A 206 3.55 -1.93 12.87
CA PRO A 206 4.68 -2.68 13.41
C PRO A 206 5.97 -2.38 12.65
N ASP A 207 7.06 -2.27 13.41
CA ASP A 207 8.40 -2.05 12.88
C ASP A 207 8.80 -3.13 11.86
N SER A 208 8.34 -4.37 12.02
CA SER A 208 8.56 -5.46 11.06
C SER A 208 7.88 -5.17 9.71
N ALA A 209 6.61 -4.73 9.71
CA ALA A 209 5.90 -4.39 8.48
C ALA A 209 6.48 -3.14 7.80
N LEU A 210 6.87 -2.11 8.57
CA LEU A 210 7.54 -0.92 8.01
C LEU A 210 8.89 -1.28 7.36
N LYS A 211 9.66 -2.18 7.98
CA LYS A 211 10.89 -2.74 7.36
C LYS A 211 10.55 -3.56 6.11
N GLY A 212 9.44 -4.30 6.12
CA GLY A 212 8.94 -5.03 4.96
C GLY A 212 8.58 -4.12 3.79
N LEU A 213 7.86 -3.01 4.05
CA LEU A 213 7.54 -1.96 3.07
C LEU A 213 8.79 -1.39 2.43
N ILE A 214 9.76 -1.01 3.25
CA ILE A 214 11.04 -0.48 2.84
C ILE A 214 11.80 -1.44 1.91
N ARG A 215 11.89 -2.71 2.30
CA ARG A 215 12.65 -3.74 1.56
C ARG A 215 11.92 -4.15 0.29
N GLY A 216 10.59 -4.20 0.36
CA GLY A 216 9.73 -4.73 -0.68
C GLY A 216 9.41 -3.74 -1.79
N LEU A 217 9.16 -2.47 -1.46
CA LEU A 217 8.62 -1.49 -2.41
C LEU A 217 9.64 -0.45 -2.89
N SER A 218 10.86 -0.46 -2.37
CA SER A 218 11.96 0.47 -2.68
C SER A 218 11.51 1.93 -2.88
N THR A 219 11.77 2.76 -1.87
CA THR A 219 11.60 4.22 -1.92
C THR A 219 12.21 4.90 -3.15
N PHE A 220 13.22 4.27 -3.74
CA PHE A 220 14.06 4.81 -4.80
C PHE A 220 14.38 3.72 -5.83
N PRO A 221 13.53 3.50 -6.84
CA PRO A 221 13.88 2.64 -7.95
C PRO A 221 15.20 3.11 -8.56
N VAL A 222 16.13 2.18 -8.80
CA VAL A 222 17.41 2.51 -9.44
C VAL A 222 17.12 3.11 -10.82
N GLY A 223 17.79 4.22 -11.12
CA GLY A 223 17.57 5.00 -12.34
C GLY A 223 16.52 6.10 -12.22
N SER A 224 15.70 6.13 -11.16
CA SER A 224 14.81 7.26 -10.89
C SER A 224 15.59 8.54 -10.59
N HIS A 225 14.96 9.69 -10.77
CA HIS A 225 15.54 10.99 -10.47
C HIS A 225 14.85 11.63 -9.28
N VAL A 226 15.62 12.34 -8.46
CA VAL A 226 15.18 12.98 -7.24
C VAL A 226 15.82 14.36 -7.11
N ARG A 227 15.14 15.27 -6.41
CA ARG A 227 15.71 16.57 -6.01
C ARG A 227 16.28 16.47 -4.60
N LEU A 228 17.40 17.14 -4.38
CA LEU A 228 18.04 17.25 -3.07
C LEU A 228 17.64 18.55 -2.38
N ASN A 229 17.91 18.66 -1.08
CA ASN A 229 17.79 19.92 -0.33
C ASN A 229 18.73 21.03 -0.83
N SER A 230 19.79 20.69 -1.58
CA SER A 230 20.62 21.64 -2.32
C SER A 230 19.99 22.14 -3.62
N MET A 231 18.75 21.72 -3.94
CA MET A 231 18.04 21.92 -5.21
C MET A 231 18.65 21.21 -6.42
N GLU A 232 19.82 20.57 -6.27
CA GLU A 232 20.41 19.73 -7.31
C GLU A 232 19.54 18.52 -7.63
N ILE A 233 19.66 18.02 -8.86
CA ILE A 233 18.96 16.81 -9.32
C ILE A 233 19.95 15.65 -9.36
N ALA A 234 19.55 14.54 -8.77
CA ALA A 234 20.35 13.32 -8.75
C ALA A 234 19.57 12.13 -9.28
N ARG A 235 20.29 11.22 -9.95
CA ARG A 235 19.80 9.90 -10.33
C ARG A 235 20.13 8.91 -9.22
N ILE A 236 19.20 8.03 -8.87
CA ILE A 236 19.42 6.92 -7.95
C ILE A 236 20.30 5.88 -8.63
N VAL A 237 21.44 5.53 -8.02
CA VAL A 237 22.39 4.55 -8.54
C VAL A 237 22.32 3.23 -7.79
N ALA A 238 22.08 3.28 -6.48
CA ALA A 238 21.85 2.08 -5.68
C ALA A 238 20.96 2.41 -4.48
N THR A 239 20.17 1.42 -4.05
CA THR A 239 19.41 1.49 -2.80
C THR A 239 20.31 1.15 -1.62
N ASN A 240 19.91 1.56 -0.41
CA ASN A 240 20.60 1.19 0.82
C ASN A 240 19.59 0.49 1.76
N PRO A 241 19.63 -0.85 1.87
CA PRO A 241 18.68 -1.59 2.70
C PRO A 241 18.71 -1.24 4.19
N ALA A 242 19.87 -0.79 4.70
CA ALA A 242 20.02 -0.36 6.10
C ALA A 242 19.49 1.06 6.33
N PHE A 243 19.63 1.94 5.33
CA PHE A 243 19.16 3.33 5.37
C PHE A 243 18.34 3.67 4.12
N PRO A 244 17.06 3.30 4.06
CA PRO A 244 16.23 3.35 2.85
C PRO A 244 15.98 4.75 2.31
N LEU A 245 16.02 5.75 3.19
CA LEU A 245 15.93 7.17 2.81
C LEU A 245 17.28 7.77 2.40
N ARG A 246 18.36 6.98 2.41
CA ARG A 246 19.74 7.39 2.15
C ARG A 246 20.38 6.52 1.05
N PRO A 247 19.86 6.56 -0.19
CA PRO A 247 20.40 5.81 -1.32
C PRO A 247 21.77 6.36 -1.75
N VAL A 248 22.45 5.60 -2.59
CA VAL A 248 23.60 6.10 -3.36
C VAL A 248 23.08 6.79 -4.60
N ILE A 249 23.47 8.05 -4.77
CA ILE A 249 22.99 8.92 -5.82
C ILE A 249 24.13 9.37 -6.74
N GLN A 250 23.78 9.83 -7.92
CA GLN A 250 24.67 10.53 -8.84
C GLN A 250 24.04 11.87 -9.18
N ILE A 251 24.63 12.97 -8.75
CA ILE A 251 24.16 14.31 -9.09
C ILE A 251 24.42 14.53 -10.58
N VAL A 252 23.35 14.76 -11.34
CA VAL A 252 23.37 14.90 -12.81
C VAL A 252 23.04 16.31 -13.27
N ALA A 253 22.39 17.13 -12.43
CA ALA A 253 22.07 18.51 -12.73
C ALA A 253 22.27 19.42 -11.51
N GLY A 254 22.63 20.67 -11.78
CA GLY A 254 22.75 21.72 -10.77
C GLY A 254 21.39 22.22 -10.25
N PRO A 255 21.40 23.19 -9.32
CA PRO A 255 20.20 23.74 -8.68
C PRO A 255 19.15 24.33 -9.63
N ARG A 256 19.54 24.72 -10.86
CA ARG A 256 18.67 25.32 -11.88
C ARG A 256 18.29 24.32 -12.98
N GLY A 257 18.62 23.04 -12.82
CA GLY A 257 18.36 21.99 -13.81
C GLY A 257 19.38 21.95 -14.94
N GLU A 258 20.48 22.72 -14.83
CA GLU A 258 21.57 22.69 -15.78
C GLU A 258 22.34 21.37 -15.69
N ARG A 259 22.55 20.71 -16.82
CA ARG A 259 23.28 19.44 -16.86
C ARG A 259 24.74 19.63 -16.42
N LEU A 260 25.20 18.79 -15.50
CA LEU A 260 26.59 18.82 -15.05
C LEU A 260 27.49 18.08 -16.04
N ALA A 261 28.63 18.68 -16.38
CA ALA A 261 29.65 18.05 -17.24
C ALA A 261 30.33 16.84 -16.58
N SER A 262 30.37 16.81 -15.24
CA SER A 262 30.97 15.71 -14.47
C SER A 262 30.03 15.31 -13.33
N PRO A 263 29.19 14.29 -13.54
CA PRO A 263 28.27 13.81 -12.52
C PRO A 263 29.00 13.28 -11.28
N ARG A 264 28.52 13.63 -10.09
CA ARG A 264 29.18 13.27 -8.81
C ARG A 264 28.40 12.17 -8.10
N ARG A 265 29.07 11.05 -7.77
CA ARG A 265 28.46 9.97 -6.98
C ARG A 265 28.59 10.28 -5.49
N ILE A 266 27.50 10.17 -4.75
CA ILE A 266 27.45 10.43 -3.31
C ILE A 266 26.65 9.31 -2.64
N ASP A 267 27.17 8.75 -1.55
CA ASP A 267 26.42 7.89 -0.65
C ASP A 267 25.78 8.75 0.44
N LEU A 268 24.44 8.90 0.39
CA LEU A 268 23.72 9.73 1.36
C LEU A 268 23.75 9.17 2.78
N SER A 269 24.13 7.90 2.99
CA SER A 269 24.27 7.34 4.34
C SER A 269 25.51 7.85 5.08
N THR A 270 26.52 8.29 4.32
CA THR A 270 27.76 8.88 4.84
C THR A 270 27.76 10.42 4.78
N ASN A 271 26.80 11.01 4.06
CA ASN A 271 26.64 12.45 3.91
C ASN A 271 25.33 12.93 4.54
N THR A 272 25.40 13.38 5.79
CA THR A 272 24.21 13.71 6.60
C THR A 272 23.53 15.03 6.22
N LEU A 273 24.25 15.94 5.56
CA LEU A 273 23.75 17.27 5.18
C LEU A 273 22.88 17.24 3.92
N LEU A 274 23.11 16.28 3.03
CA LEU A 274 22.31 16.10 1.83
C LEU A 274 21.20 15.09 2.05
N TYR A 275 19.98 15.42 1.61
CA TYR A 275 18.85 14.51 1.64
C TYR A 275 17.90 14.77 0.48
N VAL A 276 17.14 13.74 0.13
CA VAL A 276 16.11 13.83 -0.91
C VAL A 276 14.92 14.62 -0.40
N THR A 277 14.51 15.63 -1.16
CA THR A 277 13.33 16.46 -0.87
C THR A 277 12.11 15.99 -1.61
N GLU A 278 12.24 15.58 -2.87
CA GLU A 278 11.12 15.11 -3.71
C GLU A 278 11.59 14.16 -4.83
N ALA A 279 10.68 13.32 -5.32
CA ALA A 279 10.87 12.57 -6.57
C ALA A 279 10.63 13.48 -7.78
N CYS A 280 11.41 13.31 -8.85
CA CYS A 280 11.26 14.11 -10.06
C CYS A 280 10.73 13.26 -11.24
N SER A 281 9.72 13.77 -11.96
CA SER A 281 9.17 13.14 -13.17
C SER A 281 9.86 13.64 -14.45
N GLY A 282 9.88 12.80 -15.50
CA GLY A 282 10.86 12.71 -16.60
C GLY A 282 11.19 13.90 -17.52
N LYS A 283 10.96 15.16 -17.13
CA LYS A 283 11.47 16.34 -17.84
C LYS A 283 12.26 17.24 -16.89
N ILE A 284 13.47 16.83 -16.55
CA ILE A 284 14.23 17.47 -15.46
C ILE A 284 15.48 18.20 -15.98
N LEU A 285 15.99 17.79 -17.14
CA LEU A 285 17.20 18.35 -17.72
C LEU A 285 16.82 19.35 -18.82
N ARG A 286 17.32 20.58 -18.72
CA ARG A 286 17.34 21.57 -19.79
C ARG A 286 18.71 21.61 -20.45
#